data_AF-A0A839WAK8-F1
#
_entry.id   AF-A0A839WAK8-F1
#
_cell.length_a   1.000
_cell.length_b   1.000
_cell.length_c   1.000
_cell.angle_alpha   90.00
_cell.angle_beta   90.00
_cell.angle_gamma   90.00
#
_symmetry.space_group_name_H-M   'P 1'
#
loop_
_entity.id
_entity.type
_entity.pdbx_description
1 polymer ?
#
loop_
_entity_poly.entity_id
_entity_poly.type
_entity_poly.pdbx_seq_one_letter_code
_entity_poly.pdbx_strand_id
1 'polypeptide(L)'
;MTFTYWAILDGTDSALTLLADCFNQPGCQVQFTEERNGTKNWTLRSSELVFEKPGDEWDTVKAWMTARVHAMNGAARLQDPWHHPVRIREFRCRGAGGGPTEIHENWDWDPGPFPPRPPRTPEAQDLVRQWAELALADKAVAKVLMVLTMPPTWTALGLVLDAIKHDLGGQKYLEHWMGKPGLRQFTGSINFARNLAEGPRHMGKIDEKWNREAALPLWEAHGIVRELARQWIGSKIDRVAEHKPR
;
A
#
# COMPACT_ATOMS: atom_id res chain seq x y z
N MET A 1 14.64 15.98 25.56
CA MET A 1 14.46 17.04 24.55
C MET A 1 13.39 16.59 23.58
N THR A 2 12.43 17.46 23.25
CA THR A 2 11.42 17.16 22.23
C THR A 2 12.00 17.50 20.87
N PHE A 3 11.87 16.57 19.92
CA PHE A 3 12.24 16.78 18.53
C PHE A 3 10.96 16.85 17.70
N THR A 4 10.96 17.75 16.72
CA THR A 4 9.92 17.80 15.69
C THR A 4 10.51 17.21 14.42
N TYR A 5 9.78 16.29 13.81
CA TYR A 5 10.15 15.59 12.60
C TYR A 5 9.14 15.91 11.50
N TRP A 6 9.61 16.01 10.26
CA TRP A 6 8.77 16.22 9.09
C TRP A 6 9.08 15.21 8.01
N ALA A 7 8.06 14.80 7.27
CA ALA A 7 8.19 14.18 5.97
C ALA A 7 7.48 15.06 4.94
N ILE A 8 8.21 15.56 3.94
CA ILE A 8 7.60 16.25 2.80
C ILE A 8 7.01 15.17 1.90
N LEU A 9 5.71 15.26 1.66
CA LEU A 9 4.97 14.31 0.86
C LEU A 9 4.76 14.85 -0.57
N ASP A 10 4.80 13.95 -1.53
CA ASP A 10 4.49 14.20 -2.93
C ASP A 10 3.42 13.22 -3.43
N GLY A 11 2.46 13.70 -4.21
CA GLY A 11 1.31 12.92 -4.66
C GLY A 11 0.23 13.80 -5.28
N THR A 12 -0.81 13.17 -5.84
CA THR A 12 -1.97 13.90 -6.35
C THR A 12 -2.76 14.54 -5.21
N ASP A 13 -3.43 15.67 -5.44
CA ASP A 13 -4.27 16.34 -4.45
C ASP A 13 -5.22 15.35 -3.75
N SER A 14 -5.90 14.49 -4.51
CA SER A 14 -6.82 13.47 -3.98
C SER A 14 -6.15 12.40 -3.10
N ALA A 15 -4.87 12.10 -3.32
CA ALA A 15 -4.12 11.13 -2.53
C ALA A 15 -3.60 11.78 -1.24
N LEU A 16 -3.10 13.01 -1.33
CA LEU A 16 -2.67 13.80 -0.18
C LEU A 16 -3.85 14.15 0.74
N THR A 17 -5.01 14.54 0.19
CA THR A 17 -6.24 14.76 0.97
C THR A 17 -6.69 13.49 1.68
N LEU A 18 -6.71 12.33 1.00
CA LEU A 18 -7.03 11.08 1.69
C LEU A 18 -6.07 10.82 2.85
N LEU A 19 -4.77 10.97 2.60
CA LEU A 19 -3.77 10.72 3.62
C LEU A 19 -4.01 11.65 4.81
N ALA A 20 -4.28 12.94 4.58
CA ALA A 20 -4.66 13.89 5.62
C ALA A 20 -5.93 13.46 6.39
N ASP A 21 -7.01 13.11 5.69
CA ASP A 21 -8.29 12.72 6.32
C ASP A 21 -8.15 11.45 7.17
N CYS A 22 -7.30 10.52 6.75
CA CYS A 22 -7.06 9.28 7.47
C CYS A 22 -6.05 9.44 8.61
N PHE A 23 -5.13 10.41 8.54
CA PHE A 23 -4.19 10.72 9.61
C PHE A 23 -4.85 11.61 10.68
N ASN A 24 -5.38 10.97 11.71
CA ASN A 24 -5.92 11.65 12.89
C ASN A 24 -5.21 11.15 14.16
N GLN A 25 -3.93 11.48 14.32
CA GLN A 25 -3.18 11.15 15.55
C GLN A 25 -2.80 12.43 16.32
N PRO A 26 -2.91 12.45 17.66
CA PRO A 26 -2.67 13.63 18.50
C PRO A 26 -1.27 14.28 18.45
N GLY A 27 -0.35 13.74 17.66
CA GLY A 27 0.98 14.31 17.42
C GLY A 27 1.43 14.18 15.97
N CYS A 28 0.52 13.82 15.05
CA CYS A 28 0.81 13.70 13.63
C CYS A 28 -0.21 14.45 12.79
N GLN A 29 0.25 15.44 12.03
CA GLN A 29 -0.62 16.29 11.21
C GLN A 29 -0.09 16.37 9.79
N VAL A 30 -1.01 16.41 8.82
CA VAL A 30 -0.69 16.68 7.43
C VAL A 30 -0.98 18.16 7.18
N GLN A 31 0.05 18.96 6.98
CA GLN A 31 -0.08 20.39 6.67
C GLN A 31 0.02 20.58 5.16
N PHE A 32 -1.00 21.22 4.59
CA PHE A 32 -1.06 21.49 3.15
C PHE A 32 -0.17 22.69 2.80
N THR A 33 0.81 22.48 1.92
CA THR A 33 1.66 23.56 1.42
C THR A 33 1.17 23.96 0.04
N GLU A 34 0.47 25.09 -0.04
CA GLU A 34 -0.06 25.60 -1.30
C GLU A 34 1.04 26.32 -2.10
N GLU A 35 1.35 25.86 -3.31
CA GLU A 35 2.28 26.55 -4.21
C GLU A 35 1.48 27.22 -5.34
N ARG A 36 1.65 28.54 -5.50
CA ARG A 36 0.95 29.31 -6.51
C ARG A 36 1.58 29.07 -7.89
N ASN A 37 0.89 28.34 -8.76
CA ASN A 37 1.32 28.25 -10.15
C ASN A 37 1.01 29.57 -10.88
N GLY A 38 1.80 29.92 -11.90
CA GLY A 38 1.77 31.24 -12.59
C GLY A 38 0.41 31.70 -13.16
N THR A 39 -0.62 30.84 -13.13
CA THR A 39 -1.98 31.05 -13.64
C THR A 39 -3.09 31.21 -12.58
N LYS A 40 -2.77 31.55 -11.31
CA LYS A 40 -3.74 31.85 -10.23
C LYS A 40 -4.63 30.70 -9.75
N ASN A 41 -4.24 29.45 -9.97
CA ASN A 41 -4.87 28.30 -9.30
C ASN A 41 -3.96 27.83 -8.15
N TRP A 42 -4.57 27.55 -7.00
CA TRP A 42 -3.91 26.85 -5.90
C TRP A 42 -4.03 25.34 -6.19
N THR A 43 -2.91 24.66 -6.25
CA THR A 43 -2.85 23.18 -6.39
C THR A 43 -2.08 22.65 -5.21
N LEU A 44 -2.59 21.58 -4.59
CA LEU A 44 -1.90 20.96 -3.47
C LEU A 44 -0.74 20.12 -3.99
N ARG A 45 0.44 20.73 -4.12
CA ARG A 45 1.63 20.05 -4.67
C ARG A 45 2.40 19.23 -3.66
N SER A 46 2.29 19.53 -2.37
CA SER A 46 2.98 18.79 -1.32
C SER A 46 2.25 18.94 0.00
N SER A 47 2.46 17.98 0.91
CA SER A 47 2.00 18.12 2.29
C SER A 47 3.08 17.72 3.26
N GLU A 48 3.19 18.39 4.39
CA GLU A 48 4.14 18.03 5.43
C GLU A 48 3.47 17.10 6.44
N LEU A 49 3.96 15.87 6.55
CA LEU A 49 3.64 14.99 7.68
C LEU A 49 4.50 15.40 8.86
N VAL A 50 3.94 16.15 9.79
CA VAL A 50 4.61 16.59 11.02
C VAL A 50 4.44 15.52 12.08
N PHE A 51 5.48 15.21 12.83
CA PHE A 51 5.43 14.31 13.99
C PHE A 51 6.26 14.85 15.15
N GLU A 52 5.66 14.94 16.33
CA GLU A 52 6.35 15.35 17.55
C GLU A 52 6.52 14.15 18.49
N LYS A 53 7.77 13.84 18.87
CA LYS A 53 8.03 12.78 19.83
C LYS A 53 9.27 13.07 20.70
N PRO A 54 9.20 12.80 22.02
CA PRO A 54 10.36 12.96 22.88
C PRO A 54 11.35 11.80 22.71
N GLY A 55 12.59 12.10 22.35
CA GLY A 55 13.74 11.21 22.57
C GLY A 55 13.88 9.97 21.68
N ASP A 56 13.09 9.82 20.61
CA ASP A 56 13.27 8.72 19.66
C ASP A 56 14.48 8.95 18.74
N GLU A 57 15.19 7.87 18.40
CA GLU A 57 16.24 7.91 17.39
C GLU A 57 15.64 8.21 16.00
N TRP A 58 16.35 9.03 15.22
CA TRP A 58 15.92 9.50 13.90
C TRP A 58 15.50 8.37 12.96
N ASP A 59 16.27 7.27 12.92
CA ASP A 59 15.99 6.14 12.05
C ASP A 59 14.71 5.39 12.46
N THR A 60 14.37 5.39 13.75
CA THR A 60 13.11 4.82 14.24
C THR A 60 11.92 5.62 13.74
N VAL A 61 12.01 6.96 13.79
CA VAL A 61 10.95 7.84 13.30
C VAL A 61 10.77 7.73 11.79
N LYS A 62 11.87 7.70 11.03
CA LYS A 62 11.84 7.46 9.58
C LYS A 62 11.17 6.14 9.24
N ALA A 63 11.60 5.04 9.86
CA ALA A 63 11.04 3.72 9.62
C ALA A 63 9.54 3.70 9.92
N TRP A 64 9.11 4.35 11.01
CA TRP A 64 7.70 4.47 11.38
C TRP A 64 6.90 5.28 10.35
N MET A 65 7.38 6.46 9.94
CA MET A 65 6.71 7.30 8.94
C MET A 65 6.57 6.56 7.60
N THR A 66 7.64 5.96 7.12
CA THR A 66 7.68 5.16 5.89
C THR A 66 6.68 4.01 5.95
N ALA A 67 6.68 3.23 7.04
CA ALA A 67 5.74 2.13 7.22
C ALA A 67 4.28 2.61 7.18
N ARG A 68 3.99 3.76 7.80
CA ARG A 68 2.62 4.29 7.84
C ARG A 68 2.16 4.82 6.48
N VAL A 69 3.02 5.53 5.74
CA VAL A 69 2.70 5.97 4.36
C VAL A 69 2.48 4.76 3.44
N HIS A 70 3.32 3.71 3.51
CA HIS A 70 3.11 2.50 2.73
C HIS A 70 1.80 1.78 3.09
N ALA A 71 1.48 1.67 4.38
CA ALA A 71 0.23 1.07 4.84
C ALA A 71 -0.98 1.83 4.30
N MET A 72 -0.95 3.16 4.38
CA MET A 72 -2.00 4.04 3.86
C MET A 72 -2.19 3.88 2.35
N ASN A 73 -1.09 3.91 1.59
CA ASN A 73 -1.13 3.73 0.13
C ASN A 73 -1.70 2.36 -0.27
N GLY A 74 -1.26 1.29 0.40
CA GLY A 74 -1.74 -0.06 0.13
C GLY A 74 -3.22 -0.22 0.47
N ALA A 75 -3.66 0.29 1.62
CA ALA A 75 -5.06 0.28 2.04
C ALA A 75 -5.95 1.07 1.08
N ALA A 76 -5.49 2.24 0.64
CA ALA A 76 -6.18 3.05 -0.35
C ALA A 76 -6.28 2.34 -1.71
N ARG A 77 -5.24 1.59 -2.11
CA ARG A 77 -5.27 0.76 -3.34
C ARG A 77 -6.22 -0.43 -3.27
N LEU A 78 -6.47 -0.98 -2.08
CA LEU A 78 -7.48 -2.02 -1.89
C LEU A 78 -8.89 -1.49 -2.18
N GLN A 79 -9.20 -0.27 -1.72
CA GLN A 79 -10.49 0.39 -2.00
C GLN A 79 -10.56 0.89 -3.44
N ASP A 80 -9.48 1.46 -3.93
CA ASP A 80 -9.40 2.14 -5.22
C ASP A 80 -8.14 1.67 -5.96
N PRO A 81 -8.23 0.69 -6.87
CA PRO A 81 -7.07 0.13 -7.57
C PRO A 81 -6.28 1.15 -8.39
N TRP A 82 -6.86 2.31 -8.67
CA TRP A 82 -6.18 3.36 -9.40
C TRP A 82 -5.40 4.27 -8.46
N HIS A 83 -5.53 4.15 -7.14
CA HIS A 83 -4.95 5.09 -6.16
C HIS A 83 -3.45 5.32 -6.38
N HIS A 84 -3.09 6.60 -6.48
CA HIS A 84 -1.70 7.04 -6.59
C HIS A 84 -1.07 7.05 -5.21
N PRO A 85 0.01 6.28 -5.00
CA PRO A 85 0.67 6.26 -3.72
C PRO A 85 1.30 7.62 -3.45
N VAL A 86 1.06 8.15 -2.27
CA VAL A 86 1.78 9.30 -1.72
C VAL A 86 3.22 8.87 -1.40
N ARG A 87 4.19 9.72 -1.69
CA ARG A 87 5.62 9.47 -1.48
C ARG A 87 6.15 10.38 -0.40
N ILE A 88 7.19 9.93 0.28
CA ILE A 88 8.01 10.81 1.11
C ILE A 88 9.17 11.27 0.24
N ARG A 89 9.21 12.56 -0.09
CA ARG A 89 10.26 13.21 -0.88
C ARG A 89 11.48 13.55 -0.03
N GLU A 90 11.23 13.96 1.20
CA GLU A 90 12.26 14.46 2.10
C GLU A 90 11.88 14.19 3.55
N PHE A 91 12.88 13.89 4.37
CA PHE A 91 12.73 13.86 5.82
C PHE A 91 13.51 15.01 6.45
N ARG A 92 12.89 15.74 7.38
CA ARG A 92 13.53 16.78 8.19
C ARG A 92 13.39 16.49 9.68
N CYS A 93 14.34 16.96 10.47
CA CYS A 93 14.29 16.94 11.93
C CYS A 93 14.80 18.27 12.48
N ARG A 94 14.21 18.74 13.57
CA ARG A 94 14.65 19.92 14.32
C ARG A 94 14.69 19.55 15.80
N GLY A 95 15.88 19.63 16.37
CA GLY A 95 16.05 19.63 17.83
C GLY A 95 15.81 21.02 18.41
N ALA A 96 15.64 21.09 19.74
CA ALA A 96 15.62 22.35 20.46
C ALA A 96 16.97 23.08 20.32
N GLY A 97 17.10 23.94 19.29
CA GLY A 97 18.27 24.81 19.06
C GLY A 97 19.12 24.52 17.81
N GLY A 98 18.74 23.59 16.94
CA GLY A 98 19.52 23.23 15.72
C GLY A 98 18.76 23.45 14.41
N GLY A 99 19.48 23.75 13.33
CA GLY A 99 18.92 23.87 11.97
C GLY A 99 18.48 22.52 11.38
N PRO A 100 17.60 22.52 10.35
CA PRO A 100 17.11 21.29 9.73
C PRO A 100 18.26 20.51 9.07
N THR A 101 18.26 19.20 9.23
CA THR A 101 19.09 18.29 8.41
C THR A 101 18.22 17.75 7.28
N GLU A 102 18.62 17.98 6.03
CA GLU A 102 17.89 17.58 4.82
C GLU A 102 18.52 16.33 4.20
N ILE A 103 17.69 15.37 3.79
CA ILE A 103 18.12 14.21 3.00
C ILE A 103 17.10 14.04 1.87
N HIS A 104 17.56 14.15 0.62
CA HIS A 104 16.72 14.02 -0.57
C HIS A 104 16.75 12.57 -1.09
N GLU A 105 15.57 12.00 -1.36
CA GLU A 105 15.45 10.75 -2.12
C GLU A 105 14.91 11.08 -3.51
N ASN A 106 15.73 10.90 -4.55
CA ASN A 106 15.31 11.13 -5.95
C ASN A 106 14.60 9.90 -6.50
N TRP A 107 13.33 10.06 -6.90
CA TRP A 107 12.55 9.06 -7.60
C TRP A 107 11.82 9.66 -8.80
N ASP A 108 12.29 9.34 -10.01
CA ASP A 108 11.69 9.77 -11.27
C ASP A 108 10.49 8.89 -11.65
N TRP A 109 9.27 9.33 -11.36
CA TRP A 109 8.06 8.74 -11.95
C TRP A 109 6.96 9.78 -12.11
N ASP A 110 6.57 10.01 -13.35
CA ASP A 110 5.47 10.88 -13.76
C ASP A 110 4.17 10.06 -13.85
N PRO A 111 3.12 10.41 -13.09
CA PRO A 111 1.84 9.71 -13.16
C PRO A 111 1.17 9.80 -14.53
N GLY A 112 1.37 10.88 -15.31
CA GLY A 112 0.52 11.17 -16.46
C GLY A 112 -0.93 11.52 -16.07
N PRO A 113 -1.78 11.92 -17.05
CA PRO A 113 -3.14 12.36 -16.81
C PRO A 113 -4.10 11.19 -16.54
N PHE A 114 -4.98 11.34 -15.53
CA PHE A 114 -5.98 10.33 -15.14
C PHE A 114 -7.41 10.88 -15.13
N PRO A 115 -8.42 10.00 -15.27
CA PRO A 115 -9.81 10.41 -15.21
C PRO A 115 -10.17 10.97 -13.83
N PRO A 116 -11.10 11.94 -13.77
CA PRO A 116 -11.61 12.48 -12.51
C PRO A 116 -12.25 11.36 -11.70
N ARG A 117 -12.01 11.38 -10.38
CA ARG A 117 -12.52 10.36 -9.46
C ARG A 117 -13.68 10.90 -8.64
N PRO A 118 -14.68 10.05 -8.35
CA PRO A 118 -15.69 10.41 -7.39
C PRO A 118 -15.04 10.64 -6.01
N PRO A 119 -15.55 11.59 -5.22
CA PRO A 119 -15.13 11.76 -3.83
C PRO A 119 -15.39 10.47 -3.05
N ARG A 120 -14.48 10.13 -2.13
CA ARG A 120 -14.63 8.95 -1.28
C ARG A 120 -15.65 9.22 -0.18
N THR A 121 -16.43 8.20 0.18
CA THR A 121 -17.36 8.30 1.31
C THR A 121 -16.60 8.20 2.64
N PRO A 122 -17.14 8.75 3.74
CA PRO A 122 -16.54 8.63 5.07
C PRO A 122 -16.27 7.17 5.48
N GLU A 123 -17.17 6.25 5.13
CA GLU A 123 -17.03 4.82 5.43
C GLU A 123 -15.81 4.21 4.71
N ALA A 124 -15.57 4.61 3.46
CA ALA A 124 -14.40 4.17 2.71
C ALA A 124 -13.10 4.71 3.34
N GLN A 125 -13.11 5.96 3.83
CA GLN A 125 -11.96 6.55 4.53
C GLN A 125 -11.67 5.84 5.86
N ASP A 126 -12.71 5.50 6.62
CA ASP A 126 -12.57 4.77 7.88
C ASP A 126 -12.03 3.35 7.66
N LEU A 127 -12.45 2.66 6.60
CA LEU A 127 -11.89 1.35 6.23
C LEU A 127 -10.41 1.44 5.88
N VAL A 128 -10.01 2.44 5.08
CA VAL A 128 -8.59 2.67 4.75
C VAL A 128 -7.78 2.89 6.03
N ARG A 129 -8.29 3.71 6.95
CA ARG A 129 -7.63 3.96 8.25
C ARG A 129 -7.48 2.67 9.05
N GLN A 130 -8.54 1.88 9.21
CA GLN A 130 -8.51 0.62 9.96
C GLN A 130 -7.51 -0.39 9.39
N TRP A 131 -7.47 -0.53 8.06
CA TRP A 131 -6.51 -1.42 7.39
C TRP A 131 -5.07 -0.94 7.57
N ALA A 132 -4.82 0.36 7.44
CA ALA A 132 -3.50 0.93 7.63
C ALA A 132 -3.02 0.79 9.09
N GLU A 133 -3.91 0.95 10.07
CA GLU A 133 -3.59 0.74 11.48
C GLU A 133 -3.30 -0.72 11.80
N LEU A 134 -4.09 -1.66 11.27
CA LEU A 134 -3.84 -3.08 11.42
C LEU A 134 -2.46 -3.48 10.86
N ALA A 135 -2.05 -2.89 9.74
CA ALA A 135 -0.74 -3.14 9.14
C ALA A 135 0.43 -2.74 10.05
N LEU A 136 0.24 -1.79 10.97
CA LEU A 136 1.30 -1.41 11.91
C LEU A 136 1.45 -2.41 13.07
N ALA A 137 0.42 -3.23 13.32
CA ALA A 137 0.43 -4.27 14.34
C ALA A 137 0.68 -5.68 13.76
N ASP A 138 0.30 -5.92 12.50
CA ASP A 138 0.37 -7.22 11.84
C ASP A 138 1.33 -7.20 10.64
N LYS A 139 2.44 -7.93 10.77
CA LYS A 139 3.51 -8.00 9.75
C LYS A 139 3.04 -8.61 8.42
N ALA A 140 2.08 -9.55 8.45
CA ALA A 140 1.56 -10.13 7.23
C ALA A 140 0.71 -9.11 6.46
N VAL A 141 -0.13 -8.36 7.17
CA VAL A 141 -0.92 -7.27 6.60
C VAL A 141 0.01 -6.17 6.06
N ALA A 142 1.05 -5.78 6.81
CA ALA A 142 2.06 -4.83 6.35
C ALA A 142 2.68 -5.24 5.02
N LYS A 143 3.10 -6.51 4.91
CA LYS A 143 3.70 -7.05 3.69
C LYS A 143 2.73 -7.00 2.52
N VAL A 144 1.47 -7.41 2.72
CA VAL A 144 0.44 -7.38 1.67
C VAL A 144 0.19 -5.95 1.20
N LEU A 145 -0.03 -5.00 2.11
CA LEU A 145 -0.28 -3.60 1.75
C LEU A 145 0.93 -2.97 1.05
N MET A 146 2.16 -3.26 1.50
CA MET A 146 3.38 -2.81 0.84
C MET A 146 3.46 -3.31 -0.61
N VAL A 147 3.23 -4.62 -0.84
CA VAL A 147 3.30 -5.20 -2.19
C VAL A 147 2.23 -4.61 -3.10
N LEU A 148 1.04 -4.29 -2.58
CA LEU A 148 -0.02 -3.64 -3.34
C LEU A 148 0.34 -2.21 -3.78
N THR A 149 1.35 -1.56 -3.18
CA THR A 149 1.86 -0.27 -3.68
C THR A 149 2.77 -0.39 -4.91
N MET A 150 3.22 -1.59 -5.25
CA MET A 150 4.05 -1.86 -6.42
C MET A 150 3.22 -1.92 -7.71
N PRO A 151 3.84 -1.86 -8.90
CA PRO A 151 3.16 -2.16 -10.16
C PRO A 151 2.53 -3.56 -10.13
N PRO A 152 1.29 -3.74 -10.65
CA PRO A 152 0.58 -5.01 -10.61
C PRO A 152 1.21 -6.00 -11.60
N THR A 153 2.22 -6.73 -11.15
CA THR A 153 2.89 -7.79 -11.91
C THR A 153 2.54 -9.16 -11.34
N TRP A 154 2.69 -10.23 -12.12
CA TRP A 154 2.49 -11.60 -11.62
C TRP A 154 3.33 -11.91 -10.38
N THR A 155 4.56 -11.40 -10.32
CA THR A 155 5.44 -11.53 -9.16
C THR A 155 4.84 -10.85 -7.93
N ALA A 156 4.38 -9.61 -8.06
CA ALA A 156 3.72 -8.90 -6.95
C ALA A 156 2.47 -9.64 -6.47
N LEU A 157 1.63 -10.10 -7.40
CA LEU A 157 0.44 -10.88 -7.06
C LEU A 157 0.76 -12.19 -6.33
N GLY A 158 1.83 -12.89 -6.76
CA GLY A 158 2.34 -14.08 -6.07
C GLY A 158 2.80 -13.79 -4.65
N LEU A 159 3.53 -12.68 -4.44
CA LEU A 159 3.99 -12.26 -3.10
C LEU A 159 2.83 -11.98 -2.13
N VAL A 160 1.72 -11.40 -2.63
CA VAL A 160 0.50 -11.22 -1.81
C VAL A 160 -0.09 -12.58 -1.42
N LEU A 161 -0.26 -13.49 -2.38
CA LEU A 161 -0.80 -14.82 -2.09
C LEU A 161 0.07 -15.60 -1.11
N ASP A 162 1.40 -15.57 -1.26
CA ASP A 162 2.31 -16.28 -0.37
C ASP A 162 2.26 -15.70 1.05
N ALA A 163 2.12 -14.37 1.20
CA ALA A 163 1.96 -13.74 2.50
C ALA A 163 0.66 -14.18 3.19
N ILE A 164 -0.47 -14.16 2.48
CA ILE A 164 -1.77 -14.61 2.99
C ILE A 164 -1.74 -16.10 3.32
N LYS A 165 -1.20 -16.92 2.42
CA LYS A 165 -1.05 -18.37 2.61
C LYS A 165 -0.26 -18.70 3.87
N HIS A 166 0.87 -18.03 4.08
CA HIS A 166 1.71 -18.24 5.26
C HIS A 166 0.96 -17.88 6.54
N ASP A 167 0.27 -16.74 6.56
CA ASP A 167 -0.53 -16.29 7.71
C ASP A 167 -1.70 -17.22 8.04
N LEU A 168 -2.38 -17.76 7.02
CA LEU A 168 -3.47 -18.72 7.18
C LEU A 168 -3.02 -20.13 7.61
N GLY A 169 -1.71 -20.41 7.68
CA GLY A 169 -1.20 -21.73 8.02
C GLY A 169 -1.13 -22.71 6.84
N GLY A 170 -1.15 -22.22 5.59
CA GLY A 170 -0.81 -22.98 4.40
C GLY A 170 -1.90 -23.09 3.33
N GLN A 171 -1.60 -23.90 2.31
CA GLN A 171 -2.39 -24.01 1.07
C GLN A 171 -3.85 -24.41 1.32
N LYS A 172 -4.08 -25.39 2.20
CA LYS A 172 -5.42 -25.94 2.48
C LYS A 172 -6.40 -24.85 2.96
N TYR A 173 -5.90 -23.90 3.74
CA TYR A 173 -6.73 -22.78 4.21
C TYR A 173 -6.94 -21.77 3.10
N LEU A 174 -5.92 -21.42 2.32
CA LEU A 174 -6.09 -20.53 1.15
C LEU A 174 -7.11 -21.08 0.13
N GLU A 175 -7.15 -22.40 -0.07
CA GLU A 175 -8.15 -23.06 -0.93
C GLU A 175 -9.59 -22.85 -0.45
N HIS A 176 -9.82 -22.69 0.86
CA HIS A 176 -11.15 -22.39 1.39
C HIS A 176 -11.61 -20.98 1.01
N TRP A 177 -10.68 -20.04 0.90
CA TRP A 177 -10.95 -18.65 0.53
C TRP A 177 -11.15 -18.46 -0.98
N MET A 178 -10.29 -19.05 -1.81
CA MET A 178 -10.33 -18.85 -3.27
C MET A 178 -11.09 -19.92 -4.04
N GLY A 179 -11.38 -21.06 -3.40
CA GLY A 179 -11.79 -22.28 -4.08
C GLY A 179 -10.62 -22.99 -4.78
N LYS A 180 -10.63 -24.32 -4.75
CA LYS A 180 -9.57 -25.16 -5.38
C LYS A 180 -9.38 -24.88 -6.88
N PRO A 181 -10.44 -24.76 -7.71
CA PRO A 181 -10.27 -24.50 -9.14
C PRO A 181 -9.65 -23.13 -9.41
N GLY A 182 -10.11 -22.08 -8.71
CA GLY A 182 -9.61 -20.72 -8.86
C GLY A 182 -8.13 -20.60 -8.47
N LEU A 183 -7.74 -21.19 -7.35
CA LEU A 183 -6.34 -21.20 -6.92
C LEU A 183 -5.43 -21.99 -7.89
N ARG A 184 -5.91 -23.10 -8.45
CA ARG A 184 -5.16 -23.87 -9.46
C ARG A 184 -4.99 -23.08 -10.75
N GLN A 185 -6.03 -22.39 -11.22
CA GLN A 185 -5.96 -21.56 -12.41
C GLN A 185 -5.00 -20.38 -12.21
N PHE A 186 -5.06 -19.74 -11.05
CA PHE A 186 -4.19 -18.62 -10.70
C PHE A 186 -2.72 -19.02 -10.63
N THR A 187 -2.41 -20.09 -9.88
CA THR A 187 -1.04 -20.60 -9.75
C THR A 187 -0.48 -21.10 -11.09
N GLY A 188 -1.32 -21.73 -11.91
CA GLY A 188 -0.96 -22.08 -13.28
C GLY A 188 -0.63 -20.86 -14.14
N SER A 189 -1.41 -19.79 -14.03
CA SER A 189 -1.19 -18.53 -14.78
C SER A 189 0.09 -17.80 -14.34
N ILE A 190 0.39 -17.74 -13.03
CA ILE A 190 1.68 -17.22 -12.54
C ILE A 190 2.85 -18.02 -13.13
N ASN A 191 2.79 -19.35 -13.03
CA ASN A 191 3.88 -20.20 -13.49
C ASN A 191 4.11 -20.06 -15.00
N PHE A 192 3.03 -19.98 -15.77
CA PHE A 192 3.09 -19.73 -17.21
C PHE A 192 3.74 -18.36 -17.52
N ALA A 193 3.28 -17.28 -16.87
CA ALA A 193 3.83 -15.95 -17.06
C ALA A 193 5.32 -15.87 -16.69
N ARG A 194 5.73 -16.52 -15.60
CA ARG A 194 7.14 -16.61 -15.19
C ARG A 194 7.97 -17.39 -16.21
N ASN A 195 7.47 -18.53 -16.70
CA ASN A 195 8.18 -19.34 -17.69
C ASN A 195 8.33 -18.60 -19.03
N LEU A 196 7.38 -17.74 -19.41
CA LEU A 196 7.52 -16.87 -20.59
C LEU A 196 8.61 -15.80 -20.41
N ALA A 197 8.71 -15.21 -19.22
CA ALA A 197 9.66 -14.12 -18.95
C ALA A 197 11.08 -14.62 -18.68
N GLU A 198 11.25 -15.73 -17.96
CA GLU A 198 12.53 -16.22 -17.45
C GLU A 198 13.03 -17.50 -18.13
N GLY A 199 12.19 -18.12 -18.98
CA GLY A 199 12.42 -19.47 -19.49
C GLY A 199 12.07 -20.56 -18.47
N PRO A 200 11.84 -21.81 -18.92
CA PRO A 200 11.49 -22.91 -18.04
C PRO A 200 12.67 -23.31 -17.13
N ARG A 201 12.45 -23.30 -15.81
CA ARG A 201 13.49 -23.63 -14.79
C ARG A 201 13.82 -25.12 -14.66
N HIS A 202 13.01 -25.98 -15.28
CA HIS A 202 13.27 -27.41 -15.44
C HIS A 202 13.14 -27.73 -16.92
N MET A 203 13.86 -28.73 -17.44
CA MET A 203 13.84 -29.19 -18.86
C MET A 203 12.47 -29.77 -19.31
N GLY A 204 11.35 -29.23 -18.84
CA GLY A 204 10.04 -29.45 -19.41
C GLY A 204 9.83 -28.47 -20.57
N LYS A 205 9.33 -28.97 -21.70
CA LYS A 205 8.72 -28.12 -22.72
C LYS A 205 7.69 -27.24 -22.02
N ILE A 206 7.62 -25.95 -22.36
CA ILE A 206 6.43 -25.15 -22.04
C ILE A 206 5.27 -25.98 -22.58
N ASP A 207 4.40 -26.46 -21.70
CA ASP A 207 3.29 -27.28 -22.11
C ASP A 207 2.40 -26.39 -23.00
N GLU A 208 2.56 -26.53 -24.33
CA GLU A 208 1.79 -25.78 -25.31
C GLU A 208 0.28 -26.06 -25.17
N LYS A 209 -0.09 -27.12 -24.42
CA LYS A 209 -1.46 -27.41 -23.98
C LYS A 209 -1.94 -26.58 -22.79
N TRP A 210 -1.13 -25.72 -22.16
CA TRP A 210 -1.69 -24.71 -21.27
C TRP A 210 -2.51 -23.74 -22.13
N ASN A 211 -3.79 -24.09 -22.24
CA ASN A 211 -4.73 -23.49 -23.17
C ASN A 211 -4.73 -21.99 -22.92
N ARG A 212 -4.43 -21.16 -23.93
CA ARG A 212 -4.50 -19.69 -23.80
C ARG A 212 -5.86 -19.23 -23.27
N GLU A 213 -6.90 -20.03 -23.52
CA GLU A 213 -8.27 -19.86 -23.02
C GLU A 213 -8.42 -20.09 -21.51
N ALA A 214 -7.51 -20.83 -20.86
CA ALA A 214 -7.52 -21.09 -19.43
C ALA A 214 -6.60 -20.13 -18.63
N ALA A 215 -5.74 -19.37 -19.32
CA ALA A 215 -4.82 -18.42 -18.70
C ALA A 215 -5.58 -17.15 -18.26
N LEU A 216 -5.49 -16.84 -16.98
CA LEU A 216 -6.12 -15.67 -16.40
C LEU A 216 -5.40 -14.39 -16.85
N PRO A 217 -6.09 -13.38 -17.41
CA PRO A 217 -5.48 -12.09 -17.70
C PRO A 217 -4.95 -11.41 -16.43
N LEU A 218 -3.86 -10.66 -16.53
CA LEU A 218 -3.22 -10.01 -15.38
C LEU A 218 -4.16 -9.04 -14.64
N TRP A 219 -5.04 -8.34 -15.36
CA TRP A 219 -6.02 -7.43 -14.74
C TRP A 219 -7.07 -8.18 -13.92
N GLU A 220 -7.51 -9.36 -14.40
CA GLU A 220 -8.47 -10.22 -13.71
C GLU A 220 -7.82 -10.85 -12.47
N ALA A 221 -6.57 -11.31 -12.63
CA ALA A 221 -5.72 -11.78 -11.52
C ALA A 221 -5.55 -10.73 -10.43
N HIS A 222 -5.31 -9.47 -10.82
CA HIS A 222 -5.22 -8.36 -9.88
C HIS A 222 -6.54 -8.12 -9.14
N GLY A 223 -7.68 -8.19 -9.84
CA GLY A 223 -9.00 -8.10 -9.22
C GLY A 223 -9.25 -9.19 -8.17
N ILE A 224 -8.94 -10.44 -8.51
CA ILE A 224 -9.09 -11.60 -7.61
C ILE A 224 -8.21 -11.46 -6.35
N VAL A 225 -6.93 -11.12 -6.52
CA VAL A 225 -6.01 -10.95 -5.39
C VAL A 225 -6.41 -9.77 -4.50
N ARG A 226 -6.85 -8.66 -5.10
CA ARG A 226 -7.32 -7.49 -4.34
C ARG A 226 -8.53 -7.84 -3.49
N GLU A 227 -9.49 -8.56 -4.06
CA GLU A 227 -10.69 -8.97 -3.35
C GLU A 227 -10.39 -9.98 -2.23
N LEU A 228 -9.53 -10.95 -2.50
CA LEU A 228 -9.03 -11.87 -1.47
C LEU A 228 -8.36 -11.11 -0.32
N ALA A 229 -7.44 -10.19 -0.63
CA ALA A 229 -6.75 -9.39 0.39
C ALA A 229 -7.73 -8.56 1.21
N ARG A 230 -8.74 -7.96 0.56
CA ARG A 230 -9.80 -7.19 1.22
C ARG A 230 -10.59 -8.04 2.22
N GLN A 231 -11.06 -9.21 1.81
CA GLN A 231 -11.84 -10.10 2.68
C GLN A 231 -10.98 -10.66 3.83
N TRP A 232 -9.73 -11.04 3.54
CA TRP A 232 -8.81 -11.56 4.56
C TRP A 232 -8.47 -10.51 5.62
N ILE A 233 -8.11 -9.28 5.22
CA ILE A 233 -7.86 -8.17 6.15
C ILE A 233 -9.13 -7.83 6.94
N GLY A 234 -10.30 -7.79 6.27
CA GLY A 234 -11.58 -7.59 6.94
C GLY A 234 -11.82 -8.59 8.07
N SER A 235 -11.60 -9.88 7.80
CA SER A 235 -11.77 -10.93 8.83
C SER A 235 -10.83 -10.80 10.03
N LYS A 236 -9.65 -10.19 9.85
CA LYS A 236 -8.74 -9.90 10.97
C LYS A 236 -9.27 -8.76 11.84
N ILE A 237 -9.87 -7.73 11.24
CA ILE A 237 -10.52 -6.64 11.99
C ILE A 237 -11.67 -7.19 12.82
N ASP A 238 -12.53 -8.01 12.24
CA ASP A 238 -13.68 -8.59 12.93
C ASP A 238 -13.25 -9.40 14.17
N ARG A 239 -12.20 -10.21 14.04
CA ARG A 239 -11.61 -10.96 15.17
C ARG A 239 -11.08 -10.05 16.28
N VAL A 240 -10.43 -8.94 15.92
CA VAL A 240 -9.92 -7.98 16.92
C VAL A 240 -11.09 -7.31 17.66
N ALA A 241 -12.19 -7.01 16.97
CA ALA A 241 -13.38 -6.43 17.59
C ALA A 241 -14.05 -7.40 18.58
N GLU A 242 -14.08 -8.70 18.27
CA GLU A 242 -14.65 -9.75 19.15
C GLU A 242 -13.86 -9.95 20.46
N HIS A 243 -12.54 -9.68 20.45
CA HIS A 243 -11.66 -9.94 21.58
C HIS A 243 -11.40 -8.73 22.49
N LYS A 244 -12.01 -7.57 22.23
CA LYS A 244 -11.94 -6.43 23.17
C LYS A 244 -12.82 -6.72 24.39
N PRO A 245 -12.26 -6.83 25.61
CA PRO A 245 -13.07 -6.97 26.82
C PRO A 245 -13.98 -5.74 26.96
N ARG A 246 -15.27 -6.00 27.23
CA ARG A 246 -16.27 -4.96 27.50
C ARG A 246 -15.99 -4.24 28.81
#